data_AF-A0A1Q3ARL7-F1
#
_entry.id   AF-A0A1Q3ARL7-F1
#
_cell.length_a   1.000
_cell.length_b   1.000
_cell.length_c   1.000
_cell.angle_alpha   90.00
_cell.angle_beta   90.00
_cell.angle_gamma   90.00
#
_symmetry.space_group_name_H-M   'P 1'
#
loop_
_entity.id
_entity.type
_entity.pdbx_description
1 polymer ?
#
loop_
_entity_poly.entity_id
_entity_poly.type
_entity_poly.pdbx_seq_one_letter_code
_entity_poly.pdbx_strand_id
1 'polypeptide(L)'
;LFSTVCFSVNNNTASIEVLTGSNYKKWKQDIEFAVGIADIDLAMISDRPVDITDTSSIAEREHYAKWERSNRLCLMAMKRSIFEHLLGGLPETNDAREFFAAVGERYQVSSNAEAGSLMSELTGLRYDGLGGVREHILRMVHLQSKLRARDIPLPDSYIVSHDLNSLPISFSQIKTAYNTQSESWSINDLITKCVAEEEKNRKEKSDTALFVSHTKHKSDNGYRRQSKSNAPRKFQAKKNGNNNGQTNNVGGPKPAIKKTGTCHFCKKPGHYMNDCYKFKAWLEKKQAVFPWLLFVLNPILLMSHQILGG
;
A
#
# COMPACT_ATOMS: atom_id res chain seq x y z
N LEU A 1 3.86 0.81 21.46
CA LEU A 1 3.59 0.70 22.91
C LEU A 1 2.50 1.70 23.21
N PHE A 2 1.27 1.24 23.42
CA PHE A 2 0.20 2.12 23.88
C PHE A 2 0.55 2.55 25.30
N SER A 3 0.63 3.85 25.54
CA SER A 3 0.84 4.39 26.88
C SER A 3 -0.51 4.43 27.58
N THR A 4 -0.55 4.02 28.84
CA THR A 4 -1.79 3.93 29.61
C THR A 4 -1.56 4.55 30.98
N VAL A 5 -2.58 5.25 31.50
CA VAL A 5 -2.56 5.87 32.82
C VAL A 5 -3.59 5.17 33.69
N CYS A 6 -3.15 4.70 34.86
CA CYS A 6 -4.07 4.17 35.87
C CYS A 6 -4.67 5.34 36.66
N PHE A 7 -5.99 5.38 36.73
CA PHE A 7 -6.76 6.31 37.53
C PHE A 7 -7.39 5.55 38.70
N SER A 8 -7.15 6.00 39.93
CA SER A 8 -7.69 5.36 41.13
C SER A 8 -8.29 6.39 42.07
N VAL A 9 -9.60 6.29 42.31
CA VAL A 9 -10.39 7.18 43.17
C VAL A 9 -11.53 6.39 43.81
N ASN A 10 -11.84 6.64 45.08
CA ASN A 10 -12.97 6.03 45.80
C ASN A 10 -12.96 4.47 45.75
N ASN A 11 -11.79 3.84 45.89
CA ASN A 11 -11.57 2.40 45.73
C ASN A 11 -11.86 1.81 44.33
N ASN A 12 -12.19 2.65 43.35
CA ASN A 12 -12.32 2.23 41.96
C ASN A 12 -11.00 2.49 41.22
N THR A 13 -10.62 1.56 40.34
CA THR A 13 -9.43 1.70 39.51
C THR A 13 -9.80 1.44 38.05
N ALA A 14 -9.43 2.37 37.19
CA ALA A 14 -9.62 2.29 35.75
C ALA A 14 -8.31 2.57 35.03
N SER A 15 -8.20 2.03 33.82
CA SER A 15 -7.04 2.18 32.96
C SER A 15 -7.45 3.02 31.76
N ILE A 16 -6.78 4.14 31.52
CA ILE A 16 -7.11 5.09 30.46
C ILE A 16 -5.98 5.09 29.44
N GLU A 17 -6.26 4.70 28.20
CA GLU A 17 -5.29 4.82 27.12
C GLU A 17 -4.95 6.29 26.86
N VAL A 18 -3.67 6.64 26.76
CA VAL A 18 -3.26 8.04 26.56
C VAL A 18 -3.70 8.54 25.18
N LEU A 19 -4.30 9.72 25.11
CA LEU A 19 -4.68 10.36 23.86
C LEU A 19 -3.43 10.66 23.02
N THR A 20 -3.37 10.08 21.81
CA THR A 20 -2.30 10.24 20.81
C THR A 20 -2.71 11.09 19.61
N GLY A 21 -3.99 11.47 19.52
CA GLY A 21 -4.57 12.24 18.42
C GLY A 21 -5.47 11.40 17.51
N SER A 22 -5.10 10.14 17.25
CA SER A 22 -5.87 9.21 16.39
C SER A 22 -6.84 8.29 17.14
N ASN A 23 -6.72 8.22 18.47
CA ASN A 23 -7.48 7.30 19.33
C ASN A 23 -8.56 8.00 20.18
N TYR A 24 -9.02 9.20 19.77
CA TYR A 24 -9.99 9.99 20.54
C TYR A 24 -11.23 9.21 20.96
N LYS A 25 -11.81 8.40 20.07
CA LYS A 25 -13.00 7.60 20.39
C LYS A 25 -12.77 6.67 21.59
N LYS A 26 -11.63 5.99 21.62
CA LYS A 26 -11.26 5.06 22.68
C LYS A 26 -10.93 5.80 23.98
N TRP A 27 -10.11 6.85 23.89
CA TRP A 27 -9.79 7.71 25.03
C TRP A 27 -11.05 8.28 25.69
N LYS A 28 -12.01 8.76 24.87
CA LYS A 28 -13.29 9.30 25.35
C LYS A 28 -14.06 8.26 26.17
N GLN A 29 -14.21 7.04 25.64
CA GLN A 29 -14.89 5.94 26.34
C GLN A 29 -14.19 5.58 27.65
N ASP A 30 -12.86 5.51 27.65
CA ASP A 30 -12.09 5.17 28.85
C ASP A 30 -12.24 6.24 29.94
N ILE A 31 -12.27 7.52 29.56
CA ILE A 31 -12.51 8.63 30.48
C ILE A 31 -13.92 8.54 31.06
N GLU A 32 -14.95 8.47 30.22
CA GLU A 32 -16.36 8.38 30.65
C GLU A 32 -16.58 7.19 31.59
N PHE A 33 -16.00 6.03 31.27
CA PHE A 33 -16.03 4.87 32.14
C PHE A 33 -15.32 5.11 33.49
N ALA A 34 -14.09 5.63 33.46
CA ALA A 34 -13.28 5.85 34.66
C ALA A 34 -13.92 6.84 35.65
N VAL A 35 -14.49 7.94 35.15
CA VAL A 35 -15.14 8.95 36.01
C VAL A 35 -16.52 8.47 36.49
N GLY A 36 -17.24 7.72 35.66
CA GLY A 36 -18.57 7.19 35.99
C GLY A 36 -18.51 6.14 37.10
N ILE A 37 -17.59 5.16 37.01
CA ILE A 37 -17.46 4.15 38.08
C ILE A 37 -16.99 4.75 39.41
N ALA A 38 -16.32 5.90 39.38
CA ALA A 38 -15.80 6.58 40.55
C ALA A 38 -16.78 7.57 41.20
N ASP A 39 -17.98 7.77 40.63
CA ASP A 39 -18.99 8.76 41.07
C ASP A 39 -18.43 10.20 41.18
N ILE A 40 -17.66 10.60 40.15
CA ILE A 40 -17.05 11.94 40.07
C ILE A 40 -17.40 12.67 38.77
N ASP A 41 -18.39 12.20 38.01
CA ASP A 41 -18.78 12.74 36.70
C ASP A 41 -19.79 13.90 36.77
N LEU A 42 -20.21 14.30 37.98
CA LEU A 42 -21.19 15.37 38.21
C LEU A 42 -20.93 16.64 37.38
N ALA A 43 -19.70 17.14 37.36
CA ALA A 43 -19.32 18.34 36.62
C ALA A 43 -19.30 18.15 35.09
N MET A 44 -19.25 16.91 34.61
CA MET A 44 -19.36 16.60 33.18
C MET A 44 -20.82 16.51 32.72
N ILE A 45 -21.74 16.09 33.60
CA ILE A 45 -23.16 15.86 33.27
C ILE A 45 -24.09 17.02 33.67
N SER A 46 -23.65 17.93 34.54
CA SER A 46 -24.47 19.04 35.04
C SER A 46 -23.80 20.39 34.81
N ASP A 47 -24.62 21.44 34.64
CA ASP A 47 -24.14 22.82 34.53
C ASP A 47 -23.44 23.28 35.82
N ARG A 48 -22.52 24.23 35.66
CA ARG A 48 -21.88 24.90 36.79
C ARG A 48 -22.95 25.50 37.72
N PRO A 49 -22.95 25.15 39.01
CA PRO A 49 -23.87 25.74 39.98
C PRO A 49 -23.63 27.25 40.12
N VAL A 50 -24.66 27.98 40.52
CA VAL A 50 -24.54 29.40 40.85
C VAL A 50 -23.51 29.59 41.96
N ASP A 51 -22.71 30.64 41.85
CA ASP A 51 -21.71 30.96 42.86
C ASP A 51 -22.38 31.18 44.23
N ILE A 52 -21.75 30.63 45.27
CA ILE A 52 -22.25 30.71 46.65
C ILE A 52 -22.26 32.18 47.10
N THR A 53 -23.36 32.61 47.73
CA THR A 53 -23.48 33.90 48.40
C THR A 53 -23.67 33.72 49.91
N ASP A 54 -23.62 34.82 50.67
CA ASP A 54 -23.82 34.77 52.12
C ASP A 54 -25.20 34.23 52.52
N THR A 55 -26.20 34.32 51.63
CA THR A 55 -27.56 33.81 51.84
C THR A 55 -27.75 32.36 51.40
N SER A 56 -26.75 31.72 50.77
CA SER A 56 -26.88 30.35 50.30
C SER A 56 -27.08 29.37 51.45
N SER A 57 -28.04 28.47 51.28
CA SER A 57 -28.33 27.37 52.18
C SER A 57 -27.16 26.39 52.28
N ILE A 58 -27.15 25.58 53.35
CA ILE A 58 -26.15 24.53 53.56
C ILE A 58 -26.15 23.53 52.39
N ALA A 59 -27.34 23.14 51.91
CA ALA A 59 -27.48 22.20 50.80
C ALA A 59 -26.90 22.74 49.48
N GLU A 60 -27.08 24.02 49.18
CA GLU A 60 -26.48 24.67 47.99
C GLU A 60 -24.95 24.69 48.09
N ARG A 61 -24.41 25.00 49.27
CA ARG A 61 -22.96 25.00 49.52
C ARG A 61 -22.37 23.60 49.38
N GLU A 62 -23.04 22.57 49.90
CA GLU A 62 -22.63 21.17 49.76
C GLU A 62 -22.66 20.70 48.30
N HIS A 63 -23.72 21.05 47.56
CA HIS A 63 -23.83 20.74 46.14
C HIS A 63 -22.71 21.38 45.33
N TYR A 64 -22.45 22.68 45.54
CA TYR A 64 -21.34 23.39 44.91
C TYR A 64 -19.99 22.73 45.22
N ALA A 65 -19.73 22.37 46.49
CA ALA A 65 -18.50 21.70 46.88
C ALA A 65 -18.33 20.31 46.21
N LYS A 66 -19.43 19.55 46.07
CA LYS A 66 -19.42 18.26 45.34
C LYS A 66 -19.12 18.47 43.86
N TRP A 67 -19.75 19.46 43.23
CA TRP A 67 -19.51 19.82 41.83
C TRP A 67 -18.06 20.26 41.60
N GLU A 68 -17.53 21.16 42.44
CA GLU A 68 -16.16 21.67 42.31
C GLU A 68 -15.11 20.55 42.50
N ARG A 69 -15.37 19.63 43.44
CA ARG A 69 -14.53 18.44 43.60
C ARG A 69 -14.53 17.58 42.33
N SER A 70 -15.71 17.32 41.78
CA SER A 70 -15.88 16.56 40.53
C SER A 70 -15.16 17.25 39.37
N ASN A 71 -15.36 18.56 39.20
CA ASN A 71 -14.71 19.38 38.18
C ASN A 71 -13.18 19.25 38.22
N ARG A 72 -12.59 19.46 39.40
CA ARG A 72 -11.14 19.36 39.60
C ARG A 72 -10.60 17.97 39.29
N LEU A 73 -11.28 16.91 39.74
CA LEU A 73 -10.82 15.53 39.53
C LEU A 73 -10.93 15.11 38.05
N CYS A 74 -12.00 15.48 37.37
CA CYS A 74 -12.16 15.23 35.94
C CYS A 74 -11.09 15.95 35.11
N LEU A 75 -10.81 17.23 35.41
CA LEU A 75 -9.73 17.97 34.75
C LEU A 75 -8.36 17.30 34.95
N MET A 76 -8.06 16.83 36.16
CA MET A 76 -6.82 16.11 36.44
C MET A 76 -6.74 14.79 35.65
N ALA A 77 -7.81 14.00 35.63
CA ALA A 77 -7.87 12.74 34.90
C ALA A 77 -7.66 12.94 33.39
N MET A 78 -8.35 13.92 32.80
CA MET A 78 -8.22 14.24 31.38
C MET A 78 -6.83 14.78 31.05
N LYS A 79 -6.33 15.80 31.77
CA LYS A 79 -5.01 16.38 31.49
C LYS A 79 -3.88 15.36 31.64
N ARG A 80 -3.97 14.44 32.61
CA ARG A 80 -2.96 13.40 32.83
C ARG A 80 -2.95 12.32 31.76
N SER A 81 -4.09 12.09 31.11
CA SER A 81 -4.27 11.06 30.07
C SER A 81 -4.11 11.60 28.64
N ILE A 82 -3.63 12.83 28.47
CA ILE A 82 -3.31 13.41 27.16
C ILE A 82 -1.80 13.61 27.07
N PHE A 83 -1.20 13.31 25.91
CA PHE A 83 0.22 13.59 25.70
C PHE A 83 0.53 15.09 25.85
N GLU A 84 1.66 15.41 26.47
CA GLU A 84 2.05 16.79 26.79
C GLU A 84 2.05 17.72 25.56
N HIS A 85 2.56 17.25 24.42
CA HIS A 85 2.58 18.04 23.19
C HIS A 85 1.16 18.31 22.61
N LEU A 86 0.17 17.49 22.96
CA LEU A 86 -1.23 17.67 22.56
C LEU A 86 -1.98 18.64 23.49
N LEU A 87 -1.56 18.73 24.76
CA LEU A 87 -2.08 19.71 25.72
C LEU A 87 -1.78 21.14 25.29
N GLY A 88 -0.59 21.40 24.76
CA GLY A 88 -0.12 22.75 24.43
C GLY A 88 -0.94 23.51 23.37
N GLY A 89 -1.88 22.87 22.68
CA GLY A 89 -2.81 23.57 21.78
C GLY A 89 -4.28 23.47 22.18
N LEU A 90 -4.58 23.00 23.38
CA LEU A 90 -5.92 23.06 23.95
C LEU A 90 -6.07 24.36 24.76
N PRO A 91 -7.29 24.90 24.88
CA PRO A 91 -7.54 26.06 25.72
C PRO A 91 -7.29 25.73 27.20
N GLU A 92 -6.75 26.71 27.93
CA GLU A 92 -6.72 26.63 29.40
C GLU A 92 -8.10 26.95 29.94
N THR A 93 -8.88 25.92 30.26
CA THR A 93 -10.17 26.05 30.92
C THR A 93 -10.10 25.52 32.36
N ASN A 94 -10.92 26.14 33.22
CA ASN A 94 -11.13 25.71 34.61
C ASN A 94 -12.40 24.86 34.76
N ASP A 95 -13.12 24.63 33.67
CA ASP A 95 -14.32 23.80 33.61
C ASP A 95 -14.02 22.50 32.85
N ALA A 96 -14.32 21.36 33.49
CA ALA A 96 -14.08 20.03 32.98
C ALA A 96 -14.90 19.73 31.73
N ARG A 97 -16.15 20.19 31.68
CA ARG A 97 -17.05 19.93 30.56
C ARG A 97 -16.63 20.72 29.33
N GLU A 98 -16.25 21.99 29.50
CA GLU A 98 -15.66 22.82 28.45
C GLU A 98 -14.34 22.22 27.95
N PHE A 99 -13.47 21.77 28.86
CA PHE A 99 -12.22 21.11 28.49
C PHE A 99 -12.46 19.85 27.66
N PHE A 100 -13.38 18.98 28.11
CA PHE A 100 -13.74 17.76 27.41
C PHE A 100 -14.31 18.04 26.02
N ALA A 101 -15.17 19.06 25.90
CA ALA A 101 -15.72 19.49 24.62
C ALA A 101 -14.62 20.00 23.67
N ALA A 102 -13.67 20.81 24.15
CA ALA A 102 -12.56 21.32 23.35
C ALA A 102 -11.62 20.20 22.86
N VAL A 103 -11.36 19.20 23.70
CA VAL A 103 -10.62 17.98 23.29
C VAL A 103 -11.38 17.26 22.18
N GLY A 104 -12.70 17.15 22.31
CA GLY A 104 -13.56 16.57 21.31
C GLY A 104 -13.52 17.30 19.98
N GLU A 105 -13.76 18.61 19.98
CA GLU A 105 -13.72 19.42 18.77
C GLU A 105 -12.41 19.24 17.99
N ARG A 106 -11.28 19.22 18.70
CA ARG A 106 -9.96 19.15 18.08
C ARG A 106 -9.59 17.77 17.56
N TYR A 107 -9.84 16.72 18.35
CA TYR A 107 -9.31 15.38 18.06
C TYR A 107 -10.36 14.40 17.49
N GLN A 108 -11.65 14.69 17.63
CA GLN A 108 -12.70 13.92 16.96
C GLN A 108 -12.61 14.07 15.44
N VAL A 109 -12.38 15.29 14.94
CA VAL A 109 -12.26 15.56 13.50
C VAL A 109 -11.05 14.82 12.91
N SER A 110 -9.90 14.84 13.59
CA SER A 110 -8.70 14.10 13.14
C SER A 110 -8.97 12.59 13.05
N SER A 111 -9.56 12.00 14.09
CA SER A 111 -9.93 10.58 14.10
C SER A 111 -10.88 10.23 12.95
N ASN A 112 -11.87 11.09 12.67
CA ASN A 112 -12.82 10.89 11.59
C ASN A 112 -12.19 11.07 10.20
N ALA A 113 -11.32 12.07 10.03
CA ALA A 113 -10.60 12.33 8.79
C ALA A 113 -9.65 11.18 8.44
N GLU A 114 -8.94 10.63 9.44
CA GLU A 114 -8.11 9.44 9.26
C GLU A 114 -8.94 8.21 8.88
N ALA A 115 -10.07 7.98 9.55
CA ALA A 115 -10.98 6.88 9.19
C ALA A 115 -11.53 7.03 7.76
N GLY A 116 -11.91 8.26 7.37
CA GLY A 116 -12.33 8.59 6.01
C GLY A 116 -11.22 8.38 4.98
N SER A 117 -9.99 8.78 5.30
CA SER A 117 -8.82 8.55 4.45
C SER A 117 -8.54 7.06 4.26
N LEU A 118 -8.58 6.25 5.33
CA LEU A 118 -8.41 4.80 5.24
C LEU A 118 -9.51 4.14 4.40
N MET A 119 -10.76 4.59 4.55
CA MET A 119 -11.87 4.10 3.73
C MET A 119 -11.72 4.48 2.25
N SER A 120 -11.28 5.72 1.97
CA SER A 120 -10.99 6.17 0.61
C SER A 120 -9.83 5.40 -0.01
N GLU A 121 -8.78 5.12 0.76
CA GLU A 121 -7.65 4.30 0.32
C GLU A 121 -8.11 2.88 0.01
N LEU A 122 -8.88 2.24 0.92
CA LEU A 122 -9.40 0.90 0.72
C LEU A 122 -10.30 0.81 -0.52
N THR A 123 -11.27 1.71 -0.65
CA THR A 123 -12.23 1.72 -1.77
C THR A 123 -11.59 2.09 -3.10
N GLY A 124 -10.54 2.92 -3.08
CA GLY A 124 -9.77 3.35 -4.24
C GLY A 124 -8.65 2.39 -4.65
N LEU A 125 -8.20 1.49 -3.77
CA LEU A 125 -7.09 0.58 -4.05
C LEU A 125 -7.46 -0.38 -5.19
N ARG A 126 -6.64 -0.38 -6.25
CA ARG A 126 -6.75 -1.25 -7.42
C ARG A 126 -5.42 -1.94 -7.66
N TYR A 127 -5.47 -3.17 -8.16
CA TYR A 127 -4.24 -3.87 -8.50
C TYR A 127 -3.67 -3.30 -9.80
N ASP A 128 -2.47 -2.72 -9.71
CA ASP A 128 -1.74 -2.07 -10.79
C ASP A 128 -0.93 -3.06 -11.65
N GLY A 129 -0.91 -4.34 -11.27
CA GLY A 129 -0.12 -5.38 -11.94
C GLY A 129 1.38 -5.31 -11.58
N LEU A 130 1.77 -4.43 -10.67
CA LEU A 130 3.12 -4.35 -10.14
C LEU A 130 3.18 -5.07 -8.78
N GLY A 131 4.24 -5.86 -8.59
CA GLY A 131 4.34 -6.76 -7.45
C GLY A 131 3.50 -8.04 -7.66
N GLY A 132 3.10 -8.67 -6.55
CA GLY A 132 2.27 -9.87 -6.59
C GLY A 132 0.87 -9.63 -6.05
N VAL A 133 -0.12 -10.34 -6.58
CA VAL A 133 -1.53 -10.21 -6.15
C VAL A 133 -1.73 -10.51 -4.66
N ARG A 134 -0.89 -11.37 -4.08
CA ARG A 134 -0.89 -11.65 -2.63
C ARG A 134 -0.62 -10.39 -1.80
N GLU A 135 0.35 -9.58 -2.21
CA GLU A 135 0.70 -8.35 -1.50
C GLU A 135 -0.42 -7.32 -1.59
N HIS A 136 -1.08 -7.23 -2.75
CA HIS A 136 -2.27 -6.41 -2.94
C HIS A 136 -3.40 -6.78 -1.96
N ILE A 137 -3.76 -8.06 -1.87
CA ILE A 137 -4.79 -8.54 -0.94
C ILE A 137 -4.39 -8.27 0.52
N LEU A 138 -3.13 -8.53 0.88
CA LEU A 138 -2.66 -8.26 2.25
C LEU A 138 -2.68 -6.76 2.59
N ARG A 139 -2.47 -5.86 1.62
CA ARG A 139 -2.67 -4.41 1.83
C ARG A 139 -4.13 -4.08 2.12
N MET A 140 -5.09 -4.70 1.43
CA MET A 140 -6.52 -4.53 1.75
C MET A 140 -6.87 -5.02 3.16
N VAL A 141 -6.39 -6.19 3.56
CA VAL A 141 -6.60 -6.75 4.91
C VAL A 141 -5.96 -5.89 5.99
N HIS A 142 -4.82 -5.26 5.69
CA HIS A 142 -4.18 -4.30 6.60
C HIS A 142 -5.05 -3.05 6.81
N LEU A 143 -5.60 -2.48 5.72
CA LEU A 143 -6.51 -1.34 5.81
C LEU A 143 -7.80 -1.71 6.57
N GLN A 144 -8.37 -2.88 6.31
CA GLN A 144 -9.50 -3.44 7.07
C GLN A 144 -9.17 -3.51 8.58
N SER A 145 -7.98 -4.00 8.93
CA SER A 145 -7.54 -4.13 10.32
C SER A 145 -7.39 -2.77 11.00
N LYS A 146 -6.89 -1.75 10.29
CA LYS A 146 -6.80 -0.37 10.79
C LYS A 146 -8.17 0.29 10.99
N LEU A 147 -9.15 -0.02 10.12
CA LEU A 147 -10.54 0.43 10.25
C LEU A 147 -11.23 -0.26 11.43
N ARG A 148 -11.02 -1.57 11.61
CA ARG A 148 -11.53 -2.33 12.76
C ARG A 148 -11.00 -1.80 14.08
N ALA A 149 -9.73 -1.40 14.14
CA ALA A 149 -9.14 -0.77 15.32
C ALA A 149 -9.76 0.61 15.67
N ARG A 150 -10.52 1.22 14.74
CA ARG A 150 -11.27 2.46 14.93
C ARG A 150 -12.78 2.23 15.08
N ASP A 151 -13.18 1.02 15.48
CA ASP A 151 -14.58 0.59 15.62
C ASP A 151 -15.40 0.68 14.32
N ILE A 152 -14.76 0.53 13.17
CA ILE A 152 -15.44 0.37 11.88
C ILE A 152 -15.20 -1.06 11.41
N PRO A 153 -15.97 -2.04 11.94
CA PRO A 153 -15.79 -3.44 11.56
C PRO A 153 -16.27 -3.64 10.12
N LEU A 154 -15.37 -4.10 9.26
CA LEU A 154 -15.70 -4.57 7.91
C LEU A 154 -15.64 -6.09 7.90
N PRO A 155 -16.67 -6.80 7.41
CA PRO A 155 -16.65 -8.25 7.33
C PRO A 155 -15.66 -8.73 6.27
N ASP A 156 -15.08 -9.91 6.47
CA ASP A 156 -14.12 -10.50 5.52
C ASP A 156 -14.74 -10.72 4.13
N SER A 157 -16.05 -10.99 4.07
CA SER A 157 -16.80 -11.11 2.82
C SER A 157 -16.77 -9.83 1.97
N TYR A 158 -16.73 -8.66 2.62
CA TYR A 158 -16.60 -7.38 1.93
C TYR A 158 -15.21 -7.25 1.31
N ILE A 159 -14.15 -7.59 2.06
CA ILE A 159 -12.78 -7.56 1.55
C ILE A 159 -12.62 -8.50 0.38
N VAL A 160 -13.12 -9.73 0.49
CA VAL A 160 -13.07 -10.70 -0.60
C VAL A 160 -13.74 -10.18 -1.87
N SER A 161 -14.96 -9.66 -1.73
CA SER A 161 -15.71 -9.13 -2.87
C SER A 161 -15.04 -7.89 -3.48
N HIS A 162 -14.49 -7.02 -2.64
CA HIS A 162 -13.83 -5.79 -3.06
C HIS A 162 -12.48 -6.06 -3.74
N ASP A 163 -11.66 -6.96 -3.17
CA ASP A 163 -10.43 -7.44 -3.78
C ASP A 163 -10.69 -7.96 -5.18
N LEU A 164 -11.67 -8.86 -5.36
CA LEU A 164 -12.03 -9.41 -6.67
C LEU A 164 -12.46 -8.35 -7.68
N ASN A 165 -13.14 -7.28 -7.23
CA ASN A 165 -13.52 -6.15 -8.08
C ASN A 165 -12.35 -5.20 -8.39
N SER A 166 -11.31 -5.22 -7.56
CA SER A 166 -10.12 -4.38 -7.71
C SER A 166 -9.07 -4.96 -8.66
N LEU A 167 -9.18 -6.25 -8.99
CA LEU A 167 -8.28 -6.95 -9.91
C LEU A 167 -8.57 -6.59 -11.37
N PRO A 168 -7.54 -6.54 -12.23
CA PRO A 168 -7.70 -6.27 -13.65
C PRO A 168 -8.38 -7.44 -14.38
N ILE A 169 -8.80 -7.18 -15.62
CA ILE A 169 -9.51 -8.15 -16.49
C ILE A 169 -8.76 -9.48 -16.67
N SER A 170 -7.43 -9.49 -16.52
CA SER A 170 -6.64 -10.73 -16.56
C SER A 170 -7.02 -11.73 -15.46
N PHE A 171 -7.70 -11.31 -14.40
CA PHE A 171 -8.21 -12.18 -13.32
C PHE A 171 -9.71 -12.49 -13.49
N SER A 172 -10.29 -12.23 -14.67
CA SER A 172 -11.73 -12.44 -14.93
C SER A 172 -12.21 -13.87 -14.64
N GLN A 173 -11.35 -14.88 -14.83
CA GLN A 173 -11.69 -16.28 -14.55
C GLN A 173 -11.98 -16.53 -13.06
N ILE A 174 -11.21 -15.92 -12.16
CA ILE A 174 -11.45 -16.01 -10.72
C ILE A 174 -12.77 -15.35 -10.36
N LYS A 175 -13.04 -14.16 -10.93
CA LYS A 175 -14.30 -13.46 -10.67
C LYS A 175 -15.51 -14.30 -11.08
N THR A 176 -15.44 -14.97 -12.23
CA THR A 176 -16.47 -15.91 -12.68
C THR A 176 -16.58 -17.12 -11.77
N ALA A 177 -15.45 -17.68 -11.31
CA ALA A 177 -15.44 -18.81 -10.39
C ALA A 177 -16.10 -18.45 -9.04
N TYR A 178 -15.83 -17.25 -8.52
CA TYR A 178 -16.48 -16.74 -7.31
C TYR A 178 -17.99 -16.58 -7.49
N ASN A 179 -18.45 -15.99 -8.59
CA ASN A 179 -19.88 -15.80 -8.84
C ASN A 179 -20.65 -17.11 -9.10
N THR A 180 -19.96 -18.15 -9.55
CA THR A 180 -20.55 -19.46 -9.88
C THR A 180 -20.57 -20.40 -8.68
N GLN A 181 -19.60 -20.25 -7.77
CA GLN A 181 -19.54 -21.00 -6.52
C GLN A 181 -20.45 -20.32 -5.49
N SER A 182 -21.44 -21.03 -4.96
CA SER A 182 -22.31 -20.51 -3.90
C SER A 182 -21.62 -20.46 -2.52
N GLU A 183 -20.38 -20.91 -2.42
CA GLU A 183 -19.60 -20.92 -1.18
C GLU A 183 -18.91 -19.57 -0.93
N SER A 184 -19.02 -19.07 0.30
CA SER A 184 -18.27 -17.91 0.75
C SER A 184 -16.78 -18.24 0.80
N TRP A 185 -15.95 -17.46 0.12
CA TRP A 185 -14.49 -17.63 0.19
C TRP A 185 -13.93 -16.95 1.45
N SER A 186 -12.94 -17.59 2.08
CA SER A 186 -12.10 -16.91 3.06
C SER A 186 -11.03 -16.04 2.38
N ILE A 187 -10.40 -15.13 3.14
CA ILE A 187 -9.26 -14.36 2.67
C ILE A 187 -8.11 -15.28 2.22
N ASN A 188 -7.88 -16.40 2.90
CA ASN A 188 -6.83 -17.36 2.53
C ASN A 188 -7.15 -18.09 1.23
N ASP A 189 -8.42 -18.44 1.00
CA ASP A 189 -8.86 -19.05 -0.26
C ASP A 189 -8.70 -18.08 -1.42
N LEU A 190 -9.08 -16.82 -1.21
CA LEU A 190 -8.87 -15.75 -2.18
C LEU A 190 -7.39 -15.62 -2.55
N ILE A 191 -6.49 -15.49 -1.56
CA ILE A 191 -5.05 -15.38 -1.79
C ILE A 191 -4.55 -16.58 -2.61
N THR A 192 -4.95 -17.80 -2.23
CA THR A 192 -4.49 -19.03 -2.88
C THR A 192 -4.94 -19.08 -4.34
N LYS A 193 -6.23 -18.80 -4.60
CA LYS A 193 -6.80 -18.80 -5.95
C LYS A 193 -6.19 -17.70 -6.82
N CYS A 194 -6.04 -16.48 -6.28
CA CYS A 194 -5.41 -15.35 -6.97
C CYS A 194 -3.96 -15.61 -7.37
N VAL A 195 -3.15 -16.18 -6.46
CA VAL A 195 -1.74 -16.51 -6.75
C VAL A 195 -1.64 -17.60 -7.83
N ALA A 196 -2.51 -18.61 -7.80
CA ALA A 196 -2.54 -19.65 -8.83
C ALA A 196 -2.88 -19.08 -10.22
N GLU A 197 -3.83 -18.16 -10.30
CA GLU A 197 -4.20 -17.49 -11.55
C GLU A 197 -3.11 -16.52 -12.04
N GLU A 198 -2.44 -15.81 -11.14
CA GLU A 198 -1.29 -14.97 -11.49
C GLU A 198 -0.17 -15.80 -12.15
N GLU A 199 0.12 -16.98 -11.60
CA GLU A 199 1.10 -17.92 -12.15
C GLU A 199 0.66 -18.43 -13.54
N LYS A 200 -0.62 -18.77 -13.69
CA LYS A 200 -1.19 -19.20 -14.97
C LYS A 200 -1.08 -18.09 -16.02
N ASN A 201 -1.49 -16.88 -15.68
CA ASN A 201 -1.39 -15.70 -16.55
C ASN A 201 0.06 -15.41 -16.96
N ARG A 202 1.04 -15.67 -16.09
CA ARG A 202 2.46 -15.52 -16.44
C ARG A 202 2.90 -16.55 -17.48
N LYS A 203 2.47 -17.81 -17.35
CA LYS A 203 2.77 -18.88 -18.32
C LYS A 203 2.15 -18.60 -19.69
N GLU A 204 0.87 -18.22 -19.73
CA GLU A 204 0.17 -17.90 -20.99
C GLU A 204 0.82 -16.74 -21.75
N LYS A 205 1.26 -15.69 -21.03
CA LYS A 205 2.02 -14.58 -21.64
C LYS A 205 3.36 -15.03 -22.22
N SER A 206 4.05 -15.96 -21.55
CA SER A 206 5.31 -16.54 -22.04
C SER A 206 5.10 -17.38 -23.30
N ASP A 207 4.06 -18.22 -23.32
CA ASP A 207 3.75 -19.10 -24.45
C ASP A 207 3.32 -18.31 -25.69
N THR A 208 2.57 -17.21 -25.49
CA THR A 208 2.18 -16.30 -26.58
C THR A 208 3.40 -15.62 -27.22
N ALA A 209 4.39 -15.20 -26.42
CA ALA A 209 5.63 -14.60 -26.92
C ALA A 209 6.48 -15.59 -27.74
N LEU A 210 6.48 -16.88 -27.35
CA LEU A 210 7.10 -17.97 -28.09
C LEU A 210 6.42 -18.20 -29.45
N PHE A 211 5.09 -18.19 -29.50
CA PHE A 211 4.34 -18.42 -30.74
C PHE A 211 4.54 -17.30 -31.78
N VAL A 212 4.53 -16.04 -31.35
CA VAL A 212 4.74 -14.87 -32.23
C VAL A 212 6.16 -14.84 -32.81
N SER A 213 7.15 -15.41 -32.10
CA SER A 213 8.54 -15.47 -32.59
C SER A 213 8.78 -16.58 -33.64
N HIS A 214 7.86 -17.53 -33.78
CA HIS A 214 7.98 -18.68 -34.68
C HIS A 214 7.28 -18.53 -36.04
N THR A 215 6.64 -17.40 -36.33
CA THR A 215 6.07 -17.10 -37.66
C THR A 215 7.16 -16.68 -38.67
N LYS A 216 8.09 -17.60 -38.96
CA LYS A 216 8.93 -17.46 -40.17
C LYS A 216 8.06 -17.69 -41.40
N HIS A 217 7.84 -16.61 -42.14
CA HIS A 217 7.26 -16.56 -43.48
C HIS A 217 7.65 -17.77 -44.35
N LYS A 218 6.69 -18.67 -44.63
CA LYS A 218 6.70 -19.45 -45.86
C LYS A 218 6.20 -18.53 -46.97
N SER A 219 7.11 -17.97 -47.77
CA SER A 219 6.74 -17.30 -49.02
C SER A 219 6.51 -18.37 -50.08
N ASP A 220 5.25 -18.62 -50.43
CA ASP A 220 4.88 -19.40 -51.60
C ASP A 220 4.30 -18.48 -52.69
N ASN A 221 4.82 -18.71 -53.90
CA ASN A 221 4.35 -18.38 -55.25
C ASN A 221 3.89 -16.96 -55.65
N GLY A 222 4.57 -16.42 -56.68
CA GLY A 222 4.07 -15.32 -57.51
C GLY A 222 4.85 -15.14 -58.83
N TYR A 223 4.29 -15.69 -59.91
CA TYR A 223 4.47 -15.34 -61.33
C TYR A 223 5.87 -15.42 -62.00
N ARG A 224 6.07 -16.53 -62.75
CA ARG A 224 7.04 -16.65 -63.85
C ARG A 224 6.62 -15.74 -65.01
N ARG A 225 7.44 -14.73 -65.34
CA ARG A 225 7.46 -14.08 -66.65
C ARG A 225 8.58 -14.68 -67.50
N GLN A 226 8.19 -15.21 -68.65
CA GLN A 226 9.03 -15.84 -69.64
C GLN A 226 9.64 -14.74 -70.53
N SER A 227 10.96 -14.71 -70.66
CA SER A 227 11.66 -13.95 -71.70
C SER A 227 12.88 -14.74 -72.15
N LYS A 228 12.90 -15.06 -73.45
CA LYS A 228 13.99 -15.72 -74.17
C LYS A 228 15.03 -14.67 -74.57
N SER A 229 16.30 -14.94 -74.34
CA SER A 229 17.36 -14.60 -75.30
C SER A 229 18.55 -15.57 -75.16
N ASN A 230 19.01 -16.04 -76.32
CA ASN A 230 20.14 -16.93 -76.51
C ASN A 230 21.46 -16.14 -76.47
N ALA A 231 22.49 -16.67 -75.79
CA ALA A 231 23.86 -16.75 -76.33
C ALA A 231 24.75 -17.61 -75.40
N PRO A 232 25.66 -18.45 -75.94
CA PRO A 232 26.44 -19.42 -75.17
C PRO A 232 27.87 -18.90 -74.87
N ARG A 233 28.49 -19.39 -73.80
CA ARG A 233 29.91 -19.80 -73.79
C ARG A 233 30.33 -20.51 -72.49
N LYS A 234 31.04 -21.61 -72.73
CA LYS A 234 31.84 -22.50 -71.86
C LYS A 234 32.65 -21.79 -70.76
N PHE A 235 32.79 -22.46 -69.61
CA PHE A 235 34.05 -22.99 -69.03
C PHE A 235 33.69 -23.70 -67.70
N GLN A 236 33.60 -25.03 -67.66
CA GLN A 236 34.61 -25.99 -67.17
C GLN A 236 35.25 -25.68 -65.79
N ALA A 237 34.87 -26.48 -64.78
CA ALA A 237 35.71 -27.21 -63.80
C ALA A 237 34.76 -27.71 -62.68
N LYS A 238 34.24 -28.95 -62.67
CA LYS A 238 34.86 -30.27 -62.44
C LYS A 238 35.70 -30.37 -61.15
N LYS A 239 35.07 -30.80 -60.06
CA LYS A 239 35.36 -32.03 -59.26
C LYS A 239 34.57 -31.94 -57.94
N ASN A 240 33.52 -32.75 -57.74
CA ASN A 240 33.52 -34.15 -57.27
C ASN A 240 34.30 -34.38 -55.96
N GLY A 241 33.59 -34.83 -54.92
CA GLY A 241 34.18 -35.33 -53.68
C GLY A 241 33.17 -35.56 -52.57
N ASN A 242 32.34 -36.60 -52.71
CA ASN A 242 31.60 -37.25 -51.62
C ASN A 242 32.52 -37.62 -50.45
N ASN A 243 32.07 -37.47 -49.20
CA ASN A 243 31.62 -38.62 -48.40
C ASN A 243 31.22 -38.26 -46.96
N ASN A 244 30.22 -39.02 -46.52
CA ASN A 244 29.69 -39.27 -45.19
C ASN A 244 30.69 -39.19 -44.01
N GLY A 245 30.15 -38.82 -42.84
CA GLY A 245 30.78 -39.14 -41.56
C GLY A 245 30.17 -38.39 -40.40
N GLN A 246 29.27 -39.04 -39.66
CA GLN A 246 28.72 -38.58 -38.40
C GLN A 246 29.81 -38.45 -37.31
N THR A 247 29.61 -37.50 -36.39
CA THR A 247 29.57 -37.67 -34.92
C THR A 247 30.37 -36.63 -34.13
N ASN A 248 29.63 -36.07 -33.16
CA ASN A 248 30.00 -35.65 -31.81
C ASN A 248 30.89 -34.41 -31.56
N ASN A 249 30.23 -33.45 -30.90
CA ASN A 249 30.67 -32.35 -30.06
C ASN A 249 32.16 -32.33 -29.63
N VAL A 250 32.81 -31.15 -29.75
CA VAL A 250 33.43 -30.36 -28.66
C VAL A 250 33.97 -29.04 -29.24
N GLY A 251 33.64 -27.92 -28.56
CA GLY A 251 34.45 -26.71 -28.38
C GLY A 251 35.17 -26.02 -29.56
N GLY A 252 34.64 -24.87 -30.00
CA GLY A 252 35.36 -23.87 -30.81
C GLY A 252 34.53 -22.59 -31.03
N PRO A 253 35.12 -21.39 -31.08
CA PRO A 253 34.47 -20.13 -30.71
C PRO A 253 33.48 -19.63 -31.76
N LYS A 254 32.24 -19.31 -31.35
CA LYS A 254 31.30 -18.58 -32.21
C LYS A 254 31.76 -17.12 -32.36
N PRO A 255 31.73 -16.56 -33.58
CA PRO A 255 32.23 -15.23 -33.87
C PRO A 255 31.42 -14.18 -33.10
N ALA A 256 32.13 -13.19 -32.54
CA ALA A 256 31.54 -12.06 -31.84
C ALA A 256 30.47 -11.39 -32.72
N ILE A 257 29.23 -11.39 -32.23
CA ILE A 257 28.14 -10.58 -32.78
C ILE A 257 28.63 -9.13 -32.72
N LYS A 258 28.92 -8.53 -33.89
CA LYS A 258 29.23 -7.11 -33.99
C LYS A 258 27.99 -6.34 -33.49
N LYS A 259 28.07 -5.80 -32.26
CA LYS A 259 27.04 -4.93 -31.68
C LYS A 259 27.00 -3.63 -32.50
N THR A 260 26.11 -3.54 -33.50
CA THR A 260 25.92 -2.37 -34.37
C THR A 260 25.07 -1.29 -33.68
N GLY A 261 25.53 -0.82 -32.52
CA GLY A 261 24.87 0.25 -31.77
C GLY A 261 25.89 1.23 -31.18
N THR A 262 25.55 2.51 -31.21
CA THR A 262 26.27 3.57 -30.48
C THR A 262 25.69 3.71 -29.07
N CYS A 263 26.57 3.77 -28.07
CA CYS A 263 26.19 3.95 -26.68
C CYS A 263 25.46 5.28 -26.50
N HIS A 264 24.23 5.28 -25.97
CA HIS A 264 23.46 6.52 -25.78
C HIS A 264 24.08 7.49 -24.76
N PHE A 265 24.91 7.01 -23.83
CA PHE A 265 25.56 7.87 -22.83
C PHE A 265 26.85 8.54 -23.36
N CYS A 266 27.77 7.77 -23.94
CA CYS A 266 29.06 8.29 -24.40
C CYS A 266 29.14 8.53 -25.92
N LYS A 267 28.08 8.20 -26.66
CA LYS A 267 27.95 8.30 -28.12
C LYS A 267 28.99 7.54 -28.94
N LYS A 268 29.79 6.64 -28.33
CA LYS A 268 30.78 5.80 -29.04
C LYS A 268 30.17 4.47 -29.53
N PRO A 269 30.54 3.98 -30.72
CA PRO A 269 30.09 2.69 -31.23
C PRO A 269 30.74 1.50 -30.52
N GLY A 270 30.07 0.34 -30.55
CA GLY A 270 30.64 -0.95 -30.14
C GLY A 270 30.22 -1.46 -28.76
N HIS A 271 29.41 -0.71 -28.01
CA HIS A 271 28.85 -1.14 -26.72
C HIS A 271 27.52 -0.42 -26.41
N TYR A 272 26.66 -1.03 -25.60
CA TYR A 272 25.40 -0.43 -25.13
C TYR A 272 25.62 0.35 -23.82
N MET A 273 24.65 1.18 -23.42
CA MET A 273 24.74 2.04 -22.23
C MET A 273 25.07 1.27 -20.96
N ASN A 274 24.48 0.08 -20.78
CA ASN A 274 24.72 -0.80 -19.62
C ASN A 274 26.16 -1.35 -19.56
N ASP A 275 26.85 -1.39 -20.70
CA ASP A 275 28.24 -1.85 -20.83
C ASP A 275 29.23 -0.66 -20.86
N CYS A 276 28.76 0.59 -20.69
CA CYS A 276 29.60 1.78 -20.79
C CYS A 276 30.33 2.07 -19.48
N TYR A 277 31.66 1.97 -19.49
CA TYR A 277 32.49 2.24 -18.31
C TYR A 277 32.30 3.66 -17.75
N LYS A 278 32.07 4.66 -18.63
CA LYS A 278 31.82 6.04 -18.20
C LYS A 278 30.46 6.20 -17.50
N PHE A 279 29.46 5.43 -17.93
CA PHE A 279 28.14 5.45 -17.30
C PHE A 279 28.19 4.79 -15.91
N LYS A 280 28.91 3.67 -15.77
CA LYS A 280 29.12 3.01 -14.49
C LYS A 280 29.89 3.90 -13.48
N ALA A 281 30.98 4.52 -13.92
CA ALA A 281 31.74 5.44 -13.07
C ALA A 281 30.94 6.72 -12.69
N TRP A 282 30.01 7.16 -13.55
CA TRP A 282 29.10 8.26 -13.24
C TRP A 282 28.05 7.86 -12.20
N LEU A 283 27.51 6.64 -12.27
CA LEU A 283 26.58 6.10 -11.26
C LEU A 283 27.25 6.00 -9.89
N GLU A 284 28.47 5.46 -9.83
CA GLU A 284 29.24 5.33 -8.57
C GLU A 284 29.51 6.70 -7.92
N LYS A 285 29.82 7.73 -8.71
CA LYS A 285 29.97 9.11 -8.19
C LYS A 285 28.65 9.73 -7.73
N LYS A 286 27.52 9.42 -8.36
CA LYS A 286 26.19 9.90 -7.94
C LYS A 286 25.69 9.20 -6.68
N GLN A 287 26.06 7.94 -6.49
CA GLN A 287 25.72 7.11 -5.32
C GLN A 287 26.38 7.62 -4.03
N ALA A 288 27.49 8.37 -4.14
CA ALA A 288 28.18 8.98 -3.01
C ALA A 288 27.58 10.32 -2.53
N VAL A 289 26.70 10.97 -3.31
CA VAL A 289 26.22 12.34 -2.99
C VAL A 289 24.83 12.34 -2.32
N PHE A 290 24.04 11.28 -2.42
CA PHE A 290 22.74 11.17 -1.73
C PHE A 290 22.40 9.71 -1.36
N PRO A 291 22.72 9.26 -0.13
CA PRO A 291 22.43 7.89 0.33
C PRO A 291 20.93 7.60 0.51
N TRP A 292 20.09 8.64 0.62
CA TRP A 292 18.66 8.53 0.96
C TRP A 292 17.71 8.39 -0.23
N LEU A 293 18.19 8.54 -1.47
CA LEU A 293 17.33 8.46 -2.67
C LEU A 293 17.06 7.02 -3.16
N LEU A 294 17.64 6.00 -2.52
CA LEU A 294 17.42 4.59 -2.87
C LEU A 294 16.06 4.02 -2.41
N PHE A 295 15.31 4.73 -1.56
CA PHE A 295 14.00 4.25 -1.09
C PHE A 295 12.79 4.76 -1.89
N VAL A 296 12.95 5.74 -2.78
CA VAL A 296 11.79 6.36 -3.48
C VAL A 296 11.86 6.27 -5.01
N LEU A 297 13.02 6.05 -5.63
CA LEU A 297 13.13 6.12 -7.10
C LEU A 297 13.61 4.84 -7.81
N ASN A 298 13.66 3.70 -7.12
CA ASN A 298 14.03 2.43 -7.77
C ASN A 298 12.92 1.80 -8.65
N PRO A 299 11.62 2.18 -8.58
CA PRO A 299 10.63 1.70 -9.56
C PRO A 299 10.50 2.58 -10.82
N ILE A 300 10.89 3.86 -10.79
CA ILE A 300 10.51 4.81 -11.86
C ILE A 300 11.54 4.85 -13.01
N LEU A 301 12.81 4.53 -12.77
CA LEU A 301 13.86 4.58 -13.81
C LEU A 301 13.97 3.32 -14.68
N LEU A 302 13.20 2.27 -14.37
CA LEU A 302 13.13 1.04 -15.18
C LEU A 302 11.98 1.03 -16.20
N MET A 303 11.09 2.03 -16.21
CA MET A 303 9.93 2.09 -17.12
C MET A 303 10.05 3.09 -18.29
N SER A 304 11.11 3.88 -18.38
CA SER A 304 11.21 4.94 -19.42
C SER A 304 11.96 4.52 -20.70
N HIS A 305 11.99 3.23 -21.07
CA HIS A 305 12.53 2.83 -22.39
C HIS A 305 11.86 1.58 -23.01
N GLN A 306 10.52 1.53 -22.95
CA GLN A 306 9.74 0.84 -24.00
C GLN A 306 8.82 1.76 -24.81
N ILE A 307 8.87 3.08 -24.59
CA ILE A 307 8.07 4.05 -25.36
C ILE A 307 8.96 5.19 -25.82
N LEU A 308 9.73 4.97 -26.90
CA LEU A 308 10.25 5.94 -27.87
C LEU A 308 11.34 5.23 -28.69
N GLY A 309 10.87 4.42 -29.63
CA GLY A 309 11.66 3.57 -30.52
C GLY A 309 10.76 2.81 -31.49
N GLY A 310 9.75 3.51 -32.03
CA GLY A 310 9.03 3.21 -33.25
C GLY A 310 9.19 4.42 -34.18
#